data_AF-A0A7Z0PW15-F1
#
_entry.id   AF-A0A7Z0PW15-F1
#
_cell.length_a   1.000
_cell.length_b   1.000
_cell.length_c   1.000
_cell.angle_alpha   90.00
_cell.angle_beta   90.00
_cell.angle_gamma   90.00
#
_symmetry.space_group_name_H-M   'P 1'
#
loop_
_entity.id
_entity.type
_entity.pdbx_description
1 polymer ?
#
loop_
_entity_poly.entity_id
_entity_poly.type
_entity_poly.pdbx_seq_one_letter_code
_entity_poly.pdbx_strand_id
1 'polypeptide(L)'
;EFARWARRTAARRLDALPEVAALLEQLPPELTAQVVHGDLASPNLLMRGREVAAVVDFRPPGHRSAAWELGRIVLDPRTVLARPDAWITGLATALSAYRAANPALPLDDLLAVPRVAVGNQACSVYPLSEPLDRPGAVTPALEAYGRARHRSVAVLRERLDEAEEVLRSLLTPGDDAGRRPTGPPPPSGLAAPPSHRH
;
A
#
# COMPACT_ATOMS: atom_id res chain seq x y z
N GLU A 1 -29.17 10.72 -9.46
CA GLU A 1 -28.80 10.89 -8.03
C GLU A 1 -27.30 11.11 -7.84
N PHE A 2 -26.45 10.30 -8.48
CA PHE A 2 -25.00 10.34 -8.35
C PHE A 2 -24.36 11.70 -8.68
N ALA A 3 -24.76 12.39 -9.75
CA ALA A 3 -24.21 13.73 -10.08
C ALA A 3 -24.32 14.74 -8.92
N ARG A 4 -25.45 14.73 -8.20
CA ARG A 4 -25.67 15.60 -7.03
C ARG A 4 -24.77 15.19 -5.87
N TRP A 5 -24.63 13.88 -5.63
CA TRP A 5 -23.70 13.36 -4.63
C TRP A 5 -22.24 13.68 -4.97
N ALA A 6 -21.85 13.55 -6.24
CA ALA A 6 -20.51 13.81 -6.73
C ALA A 6 -20.13 15.28 -6.53
N ARG A 7 -21.01 16.22 -6.93
CA ARG A 7 -20.80 17.67 -6.70
C ARG A 7 -20.61 18.01 -5.23
N ARG A 8 -21.47 17.51 -4.33
CA ARG A 8 -21.33 17.75 -2.88
C ARG A 8 -20.05 17.15 -2.32
N THR A 9 -19.66 15.97 -2.80
CA THR A 9 -18.44 15.31 -2.35
C THR A 9 -17.19 16.01 -2.86
N ALA A 10 -17.21 16.53 -4.08
CA ALA A 10 -16.13 17.34 -4.64
C ALA A 10 -15.94 18.63 -3.83
N ALA A 11 -17.02 19.33 -3.46
CA ALA A 11 -16.95 20.50 -2.60
C ALA A 11 -16.31 20.19 -1.24
N ARG A 12 -16.76 19.12 -0.57
CA ARG A 12 -16.15 18.69 0.70
C ARG A 12 -14.66 18.33 0.58
N ARG A 13 -14.26 17.71 -0.53
CA ARG A 13 -12.84 17.39 -0.78
C ARG A 13 -12.01 18.63 -1.04
N LEU A 14 -12.58 19.62 -1.74
CA LEU A 14 -11.96 20.92 -1.96
C LEU A 14 -11.71 21.63 -0.62
N ASP A 15 -12.72 21.66 0.24
CA ASP A 15 -12.63 22.27 1.58
C ASP A 15 -11.58 21.56 2.47
N ALA A 16 -11.39 20.25 2.27
CA ALA A 16 -10.43 19.45 3.03
C ALA A 16 -8.99 19.51 2.47
N LEU A 17 -8.72 20.19 1.35
CA LEU A 17 -7.38 20.22 0.75
C LEU A 17 -6.29 20.77 1.69
N PRO A 18 -6.52 21.81 2.52
CA PRO A 18 -5.50 22.28 3.46
C PRO A 18 -5.08 21.20 4.48
N GLU A 19 -6.02 20.40 4.97
CA GLU A 19 -5.71 19.28 5.87
C GLU A 19 -4.93 18.18 5.15
N VAL A 20 -5.28 17.89 3.89
CA VAL A 20 -4.56 16.91 3.06
C VAL A 20 -3.15 17.41 2.77
N ALA A 21 -2.96 18.71 2.54
CA ALA A 21 -1.64 19.31 2.35
C ALA A 21 -0.78 19.14 3.61
N ALA A 22 -1.28 19.51 4.78
CA ALA A 22 -0.57 19.34 6.05
C ALA A 22 -0.22 17.87 6.35
N LEU A 23 -1.09 16.93 5.95
CA LEU A 23 -0.81 15.50 6.04
C LEU A 23 0.36 15.10 5.13
N LEU A 24 0.44 15.66 3.92
CA LEU A 24 1.48 15.34 2.94
C LEU A 24 2.83 16.03 3.24
N GLU A 25 2.86 17.09 4.03
CA GLU A 25 4.10 17.76 4.48
C GLU A 25 5.03 16.84 5.29
N GLN A 26 4.49 15.76 5.86
CA GLN A 26 5.25 14.76 6.61
C GLN A 26 5.94 13.72 5.72
N LEU A 27 5.73 13.78 4.40
CA LEU A 27 6.44 12.91 3.47
C LEU A 27 7.93 13.29 3.40
N PRO A 28 8.81 12.33 3.08
CA PRO A 28 10.18 12.63 2.71
C PRO A 28 10.22 13.66 1.56
N PRO A 29 11.24 14.55 1.53
CA PRO A 29 11.35 15.58 0.48
C PRO A 29 11.46 14.98 -0.92
N GLU A 30 11.98 13.76 -1.02
CA GLU A 30 12.12 13.02 -2.26
C GLU A 30 11.65 11.57 -2.07
N LEU A 31 10.99 11.05 -3.10
CA LEU A 31 10.63 9.64 -3.22
C LEU A 31 11.27 9.09 -4.49
N THR A 32 11.66 7.81 -4.47
CA THR A 32 12.26 7.12 -5.60
C THR A 32 11.29 7.11 -6.78
N ALA A 33 11.65 7.81 -7.85
CA ALA A 33 10.93 7.77 -9.12
C ALA A 33 11.41 6.61 -9.99
N GLN A 34 10.47 5.82 -10.50
CA GLN A 34 10.74 4.71 -11.42
C GLN A 34 9.70 4.66 -12.54
N VAL A 35 9.99 3.88 -13.58
CA VAL A 35 8.99 3.56 -14.60
C VAL A 35 7.91 2.70 -13.96
N VAL A 36 6.66 3.13 -14.07
CA VAL A 36 5.49 2.50 -13.45
C VAL A 36 4.51 2.00 -14.52
N HIS A 37 3.58 1.12 -14.15
CA HIS A 37 2.43 0.75 -14.98
C HIS A 37 1.53 1.96 -15.26
N GLY A 38 1.44 2.89 -14.31
CA GLY A 38 0.71 4.16 -14.45
C GLY A 38 -0.81 4.06 -14.31
N ASP A 39 -1.35 2.84 -14.21
CA ASP A 39 -2.75 2.58 -13.88
C ASP A 39 -2.93 1.27 -13.11
N LEU A 40 -1.93 0.84 -12.33
CA LEU A 40 -2.03 -0.40 -11.58
C LEU A 40 -3.18 -0.32 -10.56
N ALA A 41 -4.18 -1.17 -10.75
CA ALA A 41 -5.40 -1.26 -9.95
C ALA A 41 -6.01 -2.66 -10.12
N SER A 42 -6.92 -3.04 -9.21
CA SER A 42 -7.52 -4.39 -9.20
C SER A 42 -8.06 -4.88 -10.56
N PRO A 43 -8.72 -4.05 -11.40
CA PRO A 43 -9.19 -4.48 -12.73
C PRO A 43 -8.08 -4.88 -13.71
N ASN A 44 -6.87 -4.41 -13.49
CA ASN A 44 -5.71 -4.60 -14.37
C ASN A 44 -4.86 -5.81 -13.93
N LEU A 45 -5.34 -6.59 -12.95
CA LEU A 45 -4.76 -7.86 -12.52
C LEU A 45 -5.63 -9.03 -13.00
N LEU A 46 -5.08 -9.88 -13.87
CA LEU A 46 -5.72 -11.13 -14.25
C LEU A 46 -5.29 -12.22 -13.26
N MET A 47 -6.27 -12.83 -12.59
CA MET A 47 -6.03 -13.85 -11.57
C MET A 47 -6.23 -15.26 -12.13
N ARG A 48 -5.37 -16.20 -11.75
CA ARG A 48 -5.59 -17.64 -11.88
C ARG A 48 -5.66 -18.25 -10.48
N GLY A 49 -6.89 -18.43 -9.98
CA GLY A 49 -7.09 -18.81 -8.59
C GLY A 49 -6.58 -17.73 -7.63
N ARG A 50 -5.54 -18.04 -6.84
CA ARG A 50 -4.93 -17.10 -5.88
C ARG A 50 -3.66 -16.43 -6.40
N GLU A 51 -3.27 -16.71 -7.63
CA GLU A 51 -2.05 -16.20 -8.25
C GLU A 51 -2.37 -15.12 -9.29
N VAL A 52 -1.48 -14.13 -9.41
CA VAL A 52 -1.53 -13.16 -10.51
C VAL A 52 -0.98 -13.84 -11.76
N ALA A 53 -1.85 -14.05 -12.74
CA ALA A 53 -1.50 -14.67 -14.01
C ALA A 53 -0.95 -13.66 -15.02
N ALA A 54 -1.47 -12.42 -15.00
CA ALA A 54 -0.99 -11.34 -15.85
C ALA A 54 -1.35 -9.97 -15.27
N VAL A 55 -0.59 -8.96 -15.71
CA VAL A 55 -0.88 -7.54 -15.52
C VAL A 55 -1.14 -6.94 -16.90
N VAL A 56 -2.21 -6.15 -17.04
CA VAL A 56 -2.69 -5.65 -18.35
C VAL A 56 -2.99 -4.15 -18.32
N ASP A 57 -3.23 -3.53 -19.47
CA ASP A 57 -3.58 -2.10 -19.59
C ASP A 57 -2.50 -1.12 -19.09
N PHE A 58 -1.24 -1.41 -19.44
CA PHE A 58 -0.11 -0.50 -19.22
C PHE A 58 -0.37 0.86 -19.89
N ARG A 59 -0.16 1.94 -19.14
CA ARG A 59 -0.10 3.28 -19.69
C ARG A 59 1.24 3.48 -20.41
N PRO A 60 1.35 4.48 -21.32
CA PRO A 60 2.65 4.87 -21.84
C PRO A 60 3.68 5.07 -20.72
N PRO A 61 4.93 4.62 -20.90
CA PRO A 61 5.95 4.66 -19.85
C PRO A 61 6.08 6.06 -19.25
N GLY A 62 5.94 6.16 -17.94
CA GLY A 62 6.05 7.41 -17.19
C GLY A 62 6.75 7.19 -15.86
N HIS A 63 7.46 8.22 -15.40
CA HIS A 63 8.13 8.20 -14.10
C HIS A 63 7.16 8.66 -13.01
N ARG A 64 6.98 7.82 -11.99
CA ARG A 64 6.24 8.13 -10.75
C ARG A 64 6.92 7.47 -9.57
N SER A 65 6.58 7.89 -8.36
CA SER A 65 7.12 7.24 -7.16
C SER A 65 6.63 5.81 -7.02
N ALA A 66 7.49 4.92 -6.52
CA ALA A 66 7.09 3.55 -6.18
C ALA A 66 5.94 3.54 -5.16
N ALA A 67 6.00 4.44 -4.17
CA ALA A 67 4.97 4.63 -3.16
C ALA A 67 3.59 4.91 -3.76
N TRP A 68 3.53 5.71 -4.83
CA TRP A 68 2.27 6.05 -5.50
C TRP A 68 1.64 4.83 -6.18
N GLU A 69 2.43 4.03 -6.90
CA GLU A 69 1.90 2.84 -7.58
C GLU A 69 1.50 1.75 -6.59
N LEU A 70 2.33 1.50 -5.57
CA LEU A 70 2.02 0.54 -4.50
C LEU A 70 0.74 0.92 -3.75
N GLY A 71 0.60 2.19 -3.39
CA GLY A 71 -0.60 2.68 -2.72
C GLY A 71 -1.87 2.46 -3.53
N ARG A 72 -1.81 2.54 -4.86
CA ARG A 72 -3.00 2.33 -5.71
C ARG A 72 -3.50 0.89 -5.68
N ILE A 73 -2.61 -0.09 -5.67
CA ILE A 73 -3.01 -1.50 -5.72
C ILE A 73 -3.25 -2.09 -4.33
N VAL A 74 -2.36 -1.79 -3.37
CA VAL A 74 -2.43 -2.36 -2.03
C VAL A 74 -3.52 -1.70 -1.19
N LEU A 75 -3.77 -0.41 -1.40
CA LEU A 75 -4.82 0.36 -0.71
C LEU A 75 -5.97 0.72 -1.66
N ASP A 76 -6.30 -0.21 -2.57
CA ASP A 76 -7.50 -0.12 -3.40
C ASP A 76 -8.75 0.09 -2.51
N PRO A 77 -9.63 1.06 -2.83
CA PRO A 77 -10.79 1.37 -2.00
C PRO A 77 -11.69 0.17 -1.70
N ARG A 78 -11.83 -0.76 -2.64
CA ARG A 78 -12.67 -1.95 -2.47
C ARG A 78 -12.03 -2.93 -1.51
N THR A 79 -10.70 -3.09 -1.57
CA THR A 79 -9.94 -3.95 -0.66
C THR A 79 -10.01 -3.41 0.77
N VAL A 80 -9.75 -2.11 0.95
CA VAL A 80 -9.81 -1.46 2.28
C VAL A 80 -11.19 -1.61 2.90
N LEU A 81 -12.26 -1.37 2.13
CA LEU A 81 -13.62 -1.43 2.64
C LEU A 81 -14.17 -2.85 2.80
N ALA A 82 -13.66 -3.83 2.06
CA ALA A 82 -14.05 -5.22 2.24
C ALA A 82 -13.45 -5.83 3.52
N ARG A 83 -12.33 -5.29 4.00
CA ARG A 83 -11.62 -5.78 5.19
C ARG A 83 -11.09 -4.62 6.04
N PRO A 84 -11.97 -3.79 6.62
CA PRO A 84 -11.58 -2.58 7.35
C PRO A 84 -10.68 -2.86 8.57
N ASP A 85 -10.74 -4.07 9.13
CA ASP A 85 -9.93 -4.45 10.29
C ASP A 85 -8.58 -5.06 9.90
N ALA A 86 -8.42 -5.53 8.66
CA ALA A 86 -7.25 -6.30 8.22
C ALA A 86 -6.42 -5.63 7.10
N TRP A 87 -6.82 -4.44 6.64
CA TRP A 87 -6.11 -3.76 5.55
C TRP A 87 -4.67 -3.38 5.92
N ILE A 88 -4.40 -3.05 7.19
CA ILE A 88 -3.03 -2.74 7.67
C ILE A 88 -2.14 -3.98 7.59
N THR A 89 -2.62 -5.14 8.03
CA THR A 89 -1.88 -6.41 7.91
C THR A 89 -1.67 -6.79 6.45
N GLY A 90 -2.67 -6.57 5.59
CA GLY A 90 -2.55 -6.79 4.15
C GLY A 90 -1.51 -5.88 3.50
N LEU A 91 -1.51 -4.60 3.89
CA LEU A 91 -0.53 -3.60 3.48
C LEU A 91 0.88 -4.01 3.88
N ALA A 92 1.10 -4.34 5.15
CA ALA A 92 2.39 -4.78 5.65
C ALA A 92 2.90 -6.03 4.90
N THR A 93 2.04 -7.03 4.72
CA THR A 93 2.39 -8.26 3.98
C THR A 93 2.85 -7.94 2.55
N ALA A 94 2.11 -7.08 1.85
CA ALA A 94 2.43 -6.69 0.48
C ALA A 94 3.75 -5.89 0.40
N LEU A 95 3.98 -4.95 1.31
CA LEU A 95 5.20 -4.14 1.32
C LEU A 95 6.44 -4.93 1.74
N SER A 96 6.31 -5.88 2.67
CA SER A 96 7.39 -6.81 3.01
C SER A 96 7.78 -7.66 1.81
N ALA A 97 6.81 -8.22 1.09
CA ALA A 97 7.06 -8.99 -0.13
C ALA A 97 7.69 -8.13 -1.23
N TYR A 98 7.19 -6.91 -1.42
CA TYR A 98 7.74 -5.98 -2.41
C TYR A 98 9.19 -5.61 -2.07
N ARG A 99 9.50 -5.34 -0.80
CA ARG A 99 10.87 -5.07 -0.36
C ARG A 99 11.81 -6.24 -0.57
N ALA A 100 11.37 -7.46 -0.27
CA ALA A 100 12.18 -8.65 -0.49
C ALA A 100 12.53 -8.83 -1.97
N ALA A 101 11.60 -8.49 -2.86
CA ALA A 101 11.84 -8.49 -4.31
C ALA A 101 12.65 -7.28 -4.82
N ASN A 102 12.63 -6.16 -4.08
CA ASN A 102 13.27 -4.90 -4.45
C ASN A 102 14.15 -4.37 -3.31
N PRO A 103 15.25 -5.07 -2.94
CA PRO A 103 16.05 -4.72 -1.77
C PRO A 103 16.77 -3.37 -1.87
N ALA A 104 16.89 -2.82 -3.10
CA ALA A 104 17.49 -1.52 -3.35
C ALA A 104 16.53 -0.33 -3.14
N LEU A 105 15.21 -0.58 -3.01
CA LEU A 105 14.26 0.51 -2.75
C LEU A 105 14.47 1.04 -1.32
N PRO A 106 14.59 2.36 -1.11
CA PRO A 106 14.70 2.94 0.22
C PRO A 106 13.51 2.56 1.12
N LEU A 107 13.79 2.40 2.41
CA LEU A 107 12.74 2.08 3.38
C LEU A 107 11.69 3.21 3.45
N ASP A 108 12.13 4.46 3.37
CA ASP A 108 11.26 5.64 3.44
C ASP A 108 10.22 5.67 2.32
N ASP A 109 10.52 5.15 1.13
CA ASP A 109 9.55 4.98 0.05
C ASP A 109 8.40 4.04 0.44
N LEU A 110 8.71 2.97 1.17
CA LEU A 110 7.70 2.01 1.63
C LEU A 110 6.87 2.58 2.78
N LEU A 111 7.52 3.28 3.72
CA LEU A 111 6.84 3.96 4.82
C LEU A 111 5.91 5.08 4.34
N ALA A 112 6.23 5.71 3.21
CA ALA A 112 5.42 6.75 2.59
C ALA A 112 4.13 6.25 1.92
N VAL A 113 4.01 4.95 1.63
CA VAL A 113 2.88 4.36 0.86
C VAL A 113 1.50 4.75 1.41
N PRO A 114 1.20 4.64 2.72
CA PRO A 114 -0.14 4.95 3.24
C PRO A 114 -0.51 6.41 3.02
N ARG A 115 0.42 7.31 3.36
CA ARG A 115 0.24 8.76 3.27
C ARG A 115 0.10 9.22 1.81
N VAL A 116 0.93 8.69 0.90
CA VAL A 116 0.79 8.93 -0.54
C VAL A 116 -0.55 8.42 -1.08
N ALA A 117 -1.02 7.25 -0.63
CA ALA A 117 -2.31 6.71 -1.05
C ALA A 117 -3.49 7.59 -0.60
N VAL A 118 -3.47 8.05 0.66
CA VAL A 118 -4.48 8.99 1.19
C VAL A 118 -4.50 10.27 0.36
N GLY A 119 -3.34 10.89 0.13
CA GLY A 119 -3.23 12.11 -0.68
C GLY A 119 -3.74 11.91 -2.11
N ASN A 120 -3.31 10.84 -2.78
CA ASN A 120 -3.75 10.50 -4.13
C ASN A 120 -5.27 10.23 -4.21
N GLN A 121 -5.86 9.60 -3.20
CA GLN A 121 -7.31 9.35 -3.17
C GLN A 121 -8.11 10.61 -2.86
N ALA A 122 -7.62 11.46 -1.95
CA ALA A 122 -8.28 12.70 -1.54
C ALA A 122 -8.23 13.78 -2.62
N CYS A 123 -7.07 13.95 -3.28
CA CYS A 123 -6.87 14.96 -4.32
C CYS A 123 -7.44 14.56 -5.70
N SER A 124 -7.78 13.29 -5.90
CA SER A 124 -8.35 12.85 -7.18
C SER A 124 -9.80 13.30 -7.33
N VAL A 125 -10.09 14.00 -8.43
CA VAL A 125 -11.45 14.34 -8.87
C VAL A 125 -12.15 13.19 -9.58
N TYR A 126 -11.44 12.11 -9.93
CA TYR A 126 -12.06 10.91 -10.50
C TYR A 126 -12.61 10.00 -9.39
N PRO A 127 -13.80 9.39 -9.56
CA PRO A 127 -14.74 9.55 -10.66
C PRO A 127 -15.80 10.64 -10.42
N LEU A 128 -15.56 11.60 -9.51
CA LEU A 128 -16.52 12.68 -9.20
C LEU A 128 -16.76 13.63 -10.38
N SER A 129 -15.80 13.75 -11.31
CA SER A 129 -15.93 14.57 -12.51
C SER A 129 -16.69 13.88 -13.65
N GLU A 130 -16.82 12.55 -13.65
CA GLU A 130 -17.43 11.78 -14.74
C GLU A 130 -18.89 12.18 -15.07
N PRO A 131 -19.76 12.53 -14.09
CA PRO A 131 -21.10 13.05 -14.40
C PRO A 131 -21.11 14.37 -15.18
N LEU A 132 -19.99 15.10 -15.20
CA LEU A 132 -19.80 16.32 -16.00
C LEU A 132 -19.06 16.00 -17.30
N ASP A 133 -17.92 15.32 -17.20
CA ASP A 133 -17.00 15.12 -18.33
C ASP A 133 -17.50 14.09 -19.34
N ARG A 134 -18.08 12.98 -18.84
CA ARG A 134 -18.59 11.87 -19.66
C ARG A 134 -19.84 11.24 -19.03
N PRO A 135 -21.00 11.93 -19.06
CA PRO A 135 -22.21 11.45 -18.39
C PRO A 135 -22.64 10.04 -18.82
N GLY A 136 -22.42 9.66 -20.08
CA GLY A 136 -22.74 8.32 -20.61
C GLY A 136 -21.82 7.20 -20.12
N ALA A 137 -20.67 7.52 -19.52
CA ALA A 137 -19.75 6.54 -18.93
C ALA A 137 -20.11 6.19 -17.47
N VAL A 138 -21.07 6.91 -16.87
CA VAL A 138 -21.51 6.68 -15.49
C VAL A 138 -22.34 5.40 -15.41
N THR A 139 -21.70 4.33 -14.96
CA THR A 139 -22.34 3.04 -14.68
C THR A 139 -22.56 2.87 -13.17
N PRO A 140 -23.50 2.01 -12.73
CA PRO A 140 -23.67 1.69 -11.31
C PRO A 140 -22.36 1.22 -10.63
N ALA A 141 -21.50 0.50 -11.36
CA ALA A 141 -20.20 0.08 -10.88
C ALA A 141 -19.24 1.27 -10.64
N LEU A 142 -19.26 2.26 -11.53
CA LEU A 142 -18.49 3.50 -11.38
C LEU A 142 -19.01 4.34 -10.21
N GLU A 143 -20.33 4.41 -10.04
CA GLU A 143 -20.94 5.08 -8.90
C GLU A 143 -20.52 4.44 -7.57
N ALA A 144 -20.61 3.11 -7.48
CA ALA A 144 -20.19 2.34 -6.32
C ALA A 144 -18.70 2.54 -6.03
N TYR A 145 -17.85 2.54 -7.08
CA TYR A 145 -16.43 2.81 -6.94
C TYR A 145 -16.14 4.24 -6.45
N GLY A 146 -16.85 5.25 -6.97
CA GLY A 146 -16.71 6.63 -6.50
C GLY A 146 -17.04 6.78 -5.01
N ARG A 147 -18.13 6.14 -4.57
CA ARG A 147 -18.53 6.10 -3.16
C ARG A 147 -17.51 5.37 -2.30
N ALA A 148 -16.99 4.23 -2.80
CA ALA A 148 -15.93 3.48 -2.13
C ALA A 148 -14.67 4.33 -1.95
N ARG A 149 -14.21 5.02 -3.00
CA ARG A 149 -13.03 5.90 -2.94
C ARG A 149 -13.21 7.07 -1.96
N HIS A 150 -14.42 7.60 -1.81
CA HIS A 150 -14.67 8.63 -0.80
C HIS A 150 -14.62 8.06 0.62
N ARG A 151 -15.25 6.91 0.85
CA ARG A 151 -15.29 6.27 2.16
C ARG A 151 -13.93 5.70 2.59
N SER A 152 -13.15 5.16 1.66
CA SER A 152 -11.82 4.61 1.94
C SER A 152 -10.86 5.67 2.48
N VAL A 153 -10.94 6.91 1.98
CA VAL A 153 -10.11 8.02 2.51
C VAL A 153 -10.35 8.24 3.99
N ALA A 154 -11.61 8.17 4.45
CA ALA A 154 -11.92 8.30 5.88
C ALA A 154 -11.31 7.14 6.68
N VAL A 155 -11.53 5.89 6.24
CA VAL A 155 -10.98 4.68 6.90
C VAL A 155 -9.45 4.70 6.95
N LEU A 156 -8.80 5.12 5.87
CA LEU A 156 -7.33 5.21 5.83
C LEU A 156 -6.81 6.32 6.76
N ARG A 157 -7.48 7.49 6.79
CA ARG A 157 -7.09 8.60 7.68
C ARG A 157 -7.25 8.25 9.15
N GLU A 158 -8.32 7.55 9.52
CA GLU A 158 -8.60 7.16 10.92
C GLU A 158 -7.50 6.30 11.55
N ARG A 159 -6.82 5.48 10.75
CA ARG A 159 -5.77 4.56 11.22
C ARG A 159 -4.45 4.75 10.47
N LEU A 160 -4.18 5.97 9.99
CA LEU A 160 -2.97 6.28 9.23
C LEU A 160 -1.71 6.09 10.08
N ASP A 161 -1.70 6.69 11.27
CA ASP A 161 -0.56 6.62 12.19
C ASP A 161 -0.29 5.18 12.65
N GLU A 162 -1.36 4.41 12.90
CA GLU A 162 -1.25 2.98 13.22
C GLU A 162 -0.60 2.20 12.07
N ALA A 163 -1.04 2.44 10.84
CA ALA A 163 -0.47 1.76 9.68
C ALA A 163 1.02 2.07 9.51
N GLU A 164 1.42 3.32 9.70
CA GLU A 164 2.82 3.73 9.60
C GLU A 164 3.68 3.15 10.72
N GLU A 165 3.15 3.06 11.94
CA GLU A 165 3.85 2.45 13.06
C GLU A 165 4.04 0.95 12.87
N VAL A 166 3.01 0.24 12.39
CA VAL A 166 3.11 -1.18 12.05
C VAL A 166 4.17 -1.40 10.95
N LEU A 167 4.17 -0.54 9.92
CA LEU A 167 5.18 -0.63 8.86
C LEU A 167 6.59 -0.35 9.39
N ARG A 168 6.76 0.67 10.23
CA ARG A 168 8.06 0.99 10.84
C ARG A 168 8.58 -0.17 11.68
N SER A 169 7.72 -0.76 12.50
CA SER A 169 8.07 -1.91 13.35
C SER A 169 8.46 -3.15 12.54
N LEU A 170 7.75 -3.43 11.43
CA LEU A 170 7.98 -4.64 10.64
C LEU A 170 9.11 -4.52 9.62
N LEU A 171 9.31 -3.32 9.07
CA LEU A 171 10.27 -3.09 8.02
C LEU A 171 11.60 -2.59 8.59
N THR A 172 11.64 -1.90 9.72
CA THR A 172 12.95 -1.56 10.30
C THR A 172 13.61 -2.85 10.79
N PRO A 173 14.86 -3.14 10.41
CA PRO A 173 15.57 -4.27 11.00
C PRO A 173 15.58 -4.10 12.52
N GLY A 174 14.98 -5.04 13.24
CA GLY A 174 15.14 -5.08 14.69
C GLY A 174 16.59 -5.40 15.03
N ASP A 175 17.11 -4.77 16.07
CA ASP A 175 18.39 -5.11 16.73
C ASP A 175 18.48 -6.59 17.21
N ASP A 176 17.41 -7.37 17.03
CA ASP A 176 17.33 -8.78 17.39
C ASP A 176 18.04 -9.74 16.41
N ALA A 177 18.59 -9.25 15.29
CA ALA A 177 19.48 -10.06 14.44
C ALA A 177 20.83 -10.42 15.12
N GLY A 178 21.14 -9.81 16.28
CA GLY A 178 22.38 -10.03 17.03
C GLY A 178 22.29 -10.93 18.27
N ARG A 179 21.10 -11.23 18.79
CA ARG A 179 20.99 -12.00 20.04
C ARG A 179 20.75 -13.48 19.76
N ARG A 180 21.82 -14.19 19.38
CA ARG A 180 21.85 -15.65 19.59
C ARG A 180 21.61 -15.89 21.08
N PRO A 181 20.70 -16.78 21.49
CA PRO A 181 20.73 -17.28 22.85
C PRO A 181 22.04 -18.04 23.00
N THR A 182 23.00 -17.47 23.72
CA THR A 182 24.17 -18.21 24.20
C THR A 182 23.65 -19.22 25.22
N GLY A 183 23.23 -20.38 24.73
CA GLY A 183 23.08 -21.56 25.57
C GLY A 183 24.42 -21.82 26.27
N PRO A 184 24.39 -22.34 27.51
CA PRO A 184 25.61 -22.62 28.25
C PRO A 184 26.50 -23.59 27.44
N PRO A 185 27.84 -23.42 27.47
CA PRO A 185 28.73 -24.30 26.74
C PRO A 185 28.56 -25.75 27.22
N PRO A 186 28.69 -26.75 26.32
CA PRO A 186 28.60 -28.14 26.70
C PRO A 186 29.69 -28.49 27.73
N PRO A 187 29.40 -29.37 28.70
CA PRO A 187 30.38 -29.78 29.68
C PRO A 187 31.53 -30.51 28.99
N SER A 188 32.75 -30.04 29.27
CA SER A 188 33.99 -30.70 28.87
C SER A 188 34.08 -32.08 29.53
N GLY A 189 33.96 -33.13 28.72
CA GLY A 189 34.38 -34.48 29.11
C GLY A 189 33.43 -35.57 28.68
N LEU A 190 33.85 -36.34 27.67
CA LEU A 190 33.91 -37.80 27.74
C LEU A 190 34.71 -38.34 26.56
N ALA A 191 35.63 -39.24 26.88
CA ALA A 191 36.63 -39.82 26.02
C ALA A 191 36.05 -40.63 24.85
N ALA A 192 36.79 -40.66 23.74
CA ALA A 192 36.54 -41.56 22.63
C ALA A 192 36.68 -43.03 23.06
N PRO A 193 35.79 -43.95 22.62
CA PRO A 193 36.00 -45.38 22.80
C PRO A 193 36.99 -45.93 21.76
N PRO A 194 37.74 -47.00 22.09
CA PRO A 194 38.75 -47.53 21.21
C PRO A 194 38.14 -48.33 20.06
N SER A 195 38.73 -48.16 18.89
CA SER A 195 38.53 -48.97 17.71
C SER A 195 38.95 -50.42 17.97
N HIS A 196 37.99 -51.35 17.99
CA HIS A 196 38.25 -52.78 17.85
C HIS A 196 38.11 -53.19 16.38
N ARG A 197 39.24 -53.58 15.81
CA ARG A 197 39.29 -54.50 14.66
C ARG A 197 39.01 -55.90 15.17
N HIS A 198 38.08 -56.61 14.52
CA HIS A 198 38.21 -58.01 14.11
C HIS A 198 37.28 -58.26 12.93
#